data_AF-A0A0A9XFH6-F1
#
_entry.id   AF-A0A0A9XFH6-F1
#
_cell.length_a   1.000
_cell.length_b   1.000
_cell.length_c   1.000
_cell.angle_alpha   90.00
_cell.angle_beta   90.00
_cell.angle_gamma   90.00
#
_symmetry.space_group_name_H-M   'P 1'
#
loop_
_entity.id
_entity.type
_entity.pdbx_description
1 polymer ?
#
loop_
_entity_poly.entity_id
_entity_poly.type
_entity_poly.pdbx_seq_one_letter_code
_entity_poly.pdbx_strand_id
1 'polypeptide(L)'
;MPVCLPPLKKSFAGETGIVTGWGVTSAGKVRGDDIRAHISPVLQELEVPIMSNEECRNSGYMKNQITDNMLCAGFKDGGKDSCQGDSGGPLHVADGIYHQIVGVVSWGQGCARPNYPGVYNRVNRYIPWIQKYTADACPCSRDGGNKEPVVAEEEPMEPETEEEEKEDEAKLKKSVIRTVT
;
A
#
# COMPACT_ATOMS: atom_id res chain seq x y z
N MET A 1 -7.76 20.87 -1.44
CA MET A 1 -6.70 20.55 -0.47
C MET A 1 -6.21 19.14 -0.79
N PRO A 2 -4.91 18.92 -1.05
CA PRO A 2 -4.39 17.59 -1.35
C PRO A 2 -4.37 16.71 -0.09
N VAL A 3 -4.45 15.39 -0.28
CA VAL A 3 -4.17 14.40 0.77
C VAL A 3 -2.68 14.42 1.12
N CYS A 4 -2.33 14.09 2.36
CA CYS A 4 -0.96 14.13 2.84
C CYS A 4 -0.23 12.81 2.56
N LEU A 5 1.08 12.90 2.28
CA LEU A 5 1.91 11.71 2.14
C LEU A 5 2.22 11.12 3.53
N PRO A 6 2.22 9.78 3.68
CA PRO A 6 2.54 9.11 4.93
C PRO A 6 4.06 9.08 5.19
N PRO A 7 4.50 8.90 6.45
CA PRO A 7 5.91 8.68 6.76
C PRO A 7 6.45 7.36 6.17
N LEU A 8 7.69 7.38 5.67
CA LEU A 8 8.38 6.27 4.96
C LEU A 8 8.33 4.91 5.70
N LYS A 9 8.53 4.91 7.01
CA LYS A 9 8.71 3.69 7.82
C LYS A 9 7.55 3.42 8.78
N LYS A 10 6.45 4.18 8.70
CA LYS A 10 5.28 3.97 9.59
C LYS A 10 4.53 2.69 9.18
N SER A 11 4.24 1.82 10.14
CA SER A 11 3.24 0.76 9.95
C SER A 11 1.85 1.31 10.23
N PHE A 12 0.89 0.93 9.40
CA PHE A 12 -0.54 1.24 9.58
C PHE A 12 -1.36 -0.01 9.96
N ALA A 13 -0.70 -1.14 10.23
CA ALA A 13 -1.39 -2.37 10.63
C ALA A 13 -2.18 -2.13 11.93
N GLY A 14 -3.45 -2.55 11.94
CA GLY A 14 -4.38 -2.32 13.04
C GLY A 14 -5.08 -0.96 13.02
N GLU A 15 -4.67 -0.02 12.16
CA GLU A 15 -5.41 1.24 11.97
C GLU A 15 -6.64 1.03 11.07
N THR A 16 -7.63 1.91 11.21
CA THR A 16 -8.80 1.95 10.30
C THR A 16 -8.47 2.84 9.12
N GLY A 17 -8.46 2.26 7.92
CA GLY A 17 -8.40 2.99 6.66
C GLY A 17 -9.79 3.31 6.13
N ILE A 18 -9.88 4.39 5.36
CA ILE A 18 -11.08 4.80 4.66
C ILE A 18 -10.78 4.67 3.16
N VAL A 19 -11.56 3.85 2.47
CA VAL A 19 -11.52 3.73 1.01
C VAL A 19 -12.73 4.44 0.41
N THR A 20 -12.51 5.20 -0.65
CA THR A 20 -13.58 5.92 -1.36
C THR A 20 -13.53 5.62 -2.86
N GLY A 21 -14.70 5.58 -3.48
CA GLY A 21 -14.79 5.30 -4.91
C GLY A 21 -16.23 5.18 -5.42
N TRP A 22 -16.36 5.06 -6.74
CA TRP A 22 -17.64 4.88 -7.44
C TRP A 22 -17.83 3.45 -7.95
N GLY A 23 -16.96 2.52 -7.57
CA GLY A 23 -16.98 1.15 -8.05
C GLY A 23 -18.26 0.40 -7.77
N VAL A 24 -18.28 -0.85 -8.21
CA VAL A 24 -19.43 -1.73 -8.10
C VAL A 24 -19.81 -1.97 -6.64
N THR A 25 -21.05 -1.68 -6.27
CA THR A 25 -21.56 -1.85 -4.90
C THR A 25 -22.22 -3.22 -4.65
N SER A 26 -22.38 -4.04 -5.69
CA SER A 26 -23.03 -5.36 -5.61
C SER A 26 -22.34 -6.39 -6.51
N ALA A 27 -21.26 -6.99 -5.98
CA ALA A 27 -20.41 -7.94 -6.71
C ALA A 27 -21.14 -9.18 -7.27
N GLY A 28 -22.28 -9.57 -6.68
CA GLY A 28 -23.07 -10.71 -7.14
C GLY A 28 -23.86 -10.49 -8.44
N LYS A 29 -23.95 -9.25 -8.95
CA LYS A 29 -24.76 -8.90 -10.13
C LYS A 29 -23.96 -8.70 -11.42
N VAL A 30 -22.64 -8.67 -11.37
CA VAL A 30 -21.78 -8.45 -12.55
C VAL A 30 -21.49 -9.77 -13.28
N ARG A 31 -22.54 -10.48 -13.71
CA ARG A 31 -22.41 -11.65 -14.61
C ARG A 31 -23.23 -11.42 -15.86
N GLY A 32 -22.55 -11.08 -16.96
CA GLY A 32 -23.16 -10.91 -18.29
C GLY A 32 -23.62 -9.50 -18.64
N ASP A 33 -23.72 -8.61 -17.65
CA ASP A 33 -24.20 -7.23 -17.83
C ASP A 33 -23.04 -6.22 -17.86
N ASP A 34 -23.26 -5.09 -18.56
CA ASP A 34 -22.33 -3.96 -18.59
C ASP A 34 -21.99 -3.52 -17.16
N ILE A 35 -20.71 -3.55 -16.80
CA ILE A 35 -20.21 -3.10 -15.49
C ILE A 35 -20.67 -1.68 -15.17
N ARG A 36 -20.86 -0.83 -16.19
CA ARG A 36 -21.33 0.55 -16.04
C ARG A 36 -22.73 0.65 -15.42
N ALA A 37 -23.57 -0.37 -15.60
CA ALA A 37 -24.89 -0.41 -14.98
C ALA A 37 -24.84 -0.66 -13.46
N HIS A 38 -23.68 -1.06 -12.95
CA HIS A 38 -23.47 -1.47 -11.55
C HIS A 38 -22.54 -0.54 -10.77
N ILE A 39 -21.93 0.44 -11.46
CA ILE A 39 -21.13 1.52 -10.86
C ILE A 39 -22.06 2.44 -10.07
N SER A 40 -21.60 2.88 -8.90
CA SER A 40 -22.37 3.81 -8.08
C SER A 40 -22.46 5.19 -8.77
N PRO A 41 -23.64 5.83 -8.86
CA PRO A 41 -23.75 7.20 -9.34
C PRO A 41 -23.28 8.24 -8.32
N VAL A 42 -23.08 7.82 -7.07
CA VAL A 42 -22.65 8.67 -5.95
C VAL A 42 -21.38 8.10 -5.33
N LEU A 43 -20.48 8.97 -4.88
CA LEU A 43 -19.25 8.54 -4.22
C LEU A 43 -19.60 7.68 -3.00
N GLN A 44 -18.99 6.51 -2.89
CA GLN A 44 -19.11 5.64 -1.73
C GLN A 44 -17.87 5.79 -0.85
N GLU A 45 -18.06 5.50 0.43
CA GLU A 45 -17.01 5.49 1.43
C GLU A 45 -17.16 4.22 2.28
N LEU A 46 -16.03 3.62 2.65
CA LEU A 46 -15.98 2.45 3.50
C LEU A 46 -14.78 2.52 4.44
N GLU A 47 -15.05 2.36 5.74
CA GLU A 47 -14.02 2.07 6.73
C GLU A 47 -13.64 0.58 6.70
N VAL A 48 -12.34 0.30 6.62
CA VAL A 48 -11.77 -1.04 6.58
C VAL A 48 -10.57 -1.14 7.54
N PRO A 49 -10.42 -2.23 8.30
CA PRO A 49 -9.23 -2.44 9.11
C PRO A 49 -8.04 -2.77 8.21
N ILE A 50 -6.90 -2.13 8.46
CA ILE A 50 -5.65 -2.41 7.77
C ILE A 50 -4.97 -3.62 8.44
N MET A 51 -4.60 -4.60 7.63
CA MET A 51 -3.97 -5.83 8.11
C MET A 51 -2.44 -5.70 8.08
N SER A 52 -1.76 -6.43 8.97
CA SER A 52 -0.33 -6.67 8.80
C SER A 52 -0.07 -7.49 7.53
N ASN A 53 1.13 -7.35 6.95
CA ASN A 53 1.50 -8.17 5.78
C ASN A 53 1.56 -9.66 6.12
N GLU A 54 1.89 -10.01 7.37
CA GLU A 54 1.87 -11.39 7.83
C GLU A 54 0.45 -11.96 7.82
N GLU A 55 -0.52 -11.25 8.40
CA GLU A 55 -1.92 -11.67 8.37
C GLU A 55 -2.43 -11.77 6.94
N CYS A 56 -2.06 -10.84 6.06
CA CYS A 56 -2.46 -10.90 4.66
C CYS A 56 -1.85 -12.09 3.91
N ARG A 57 -0.59 -12.43 4.16
CA ARG A 57 0.06 -13.65 3.62
C ARG A 57 -0.56 -14.94 4.16
N ASN A 58 -1.13 -14.90 5.35
CA ASN A 58 -1.83 -16.01 5.99
C ASN A 58 -3.34 -16.02 5.68
N SER A 59 -3.81 -15.14 4.79
CA SER A 59 -5.19 -15.14 4.29
C SER A 59 -5.39 -16.23 3.23
N GLY A 60 -6.46 -16.13 2.43
CA GLY A 60 -6.72 -17.03 1.30
C GLY A 60 -5.73 -16.89 0.12
N TYR A 61 -4.88 -15.86 0.12
CA TYR A 61 -3.85 -15.68 -0.91
C TYR A 61 -2.65 -16.61 -0.73
N MET A 62 -1.96 -16.93 -1.82
CA MET A 62 -0.64 -17.58 -1.72
C MET A 62 0.37 -16.58 -1.14
N LYS A 63 1.24 -17.04 -0.23
CA LYS A 63 2.21 -16.17 0.48
C LYS A 63 3.08 -15.31 -0.45
N ASN A 64 3.44 -15.84 -1.62
CA ASN A 64 4.26 -15.16 -2.62
C ASN A 64 3.50 -14.11 -3.46
N GLN A 65 2.16 -14.06 -3.39
CA GLN A 65 1.37 -13.04 -4.08
C GLN A 65 1.38 -11.70 -3.33
N ILE A 66 1.65 -11.71 -2.01
CA ILE A 66 1.63 -10.51 -1.16
C ILE A 66 3.06 -10.03 -0.89
N THR A 67 3.48 -9.02 -1.65
CA THR A 67 4.82 -8.41 -1.57
C THR A 67 4.88 -7.32 -0.49
N ASP A 68 6.09 -6.88 -0.13
CA ASP A 68 6.29 -5.77 0.83
C ASP A 68 5.90 -4.38 0.28
N ASN A 69 5.65 -4.31 -1.04
CA ASN A 69 5.12 -3.13 -1.73
C ASN A 69 3.59 -3.08 -1.71
N MET A 70 2.95 -4.06 -1.07
CA MET A 70 1.52 -4.15 -0.93
C MET A 70 1.10 -4.00 0.54
N LEU A 71 -0.16 -3.61 0.70
CA LEU A 71 -0.88 -3.50 1.96
C LEU A 71 -2.27 -4.07 1.75
N CYS A 72 -2.80 -4.76 2.75
CA CYS A 72 -4.14 -5.34 2.67
C CYS A 72 -5.06 -4.67 3.67
N ALA A 73 -6.32 -4.50 3.30
CA ALA A 73 -7.34 -3.99 4.19
C ALA A 73 -8.67 -4.68 3.90
N GLY A 74 -9.44 -4.95 4.96
CA GLY A 74 -10.72 -5.62 4.83
C GLY A 74 -11.02 -6.54 6.02
N PHE A 75 -12.25 -7.04 6.04
CA PHE A 75 -12.75 -7.87 7.13
C PHE A 75 -12.45 -9.35 6.85
N LYS A 76 -12.06 -10.11 7.88
CA LYS A 76 -11.78 -11.56 7.76
C LYS A 76 -12.98 -12.33 7.18
N ASP A 77 -14.18 -11.96 7.61
CA ASP A 77 -15.44 -12.56 7.13
C ASP A 77 -15.94 -11.98 5.80
N GLY A 78 -15.20 -11.03 5.20
CA GLY A 78 -15.60 -10.34 3.98
C GLY A 78 -16.80 -9.40 4.18
N GLY A 79 -17.74 -9.40 3.24
CA GLY A 79 -18.99 -8.63 3.30
C GLY A 79 -18.88 -7.17 2.82
N LYS A 80 -17.76 -6.49 3.05
CA LYS A 80 -17.48 -5.13 2.56
C LYS A 80 -16.05 -5.03 2.04
N ASP A 81 -15.88 -4.39 0.88
CA ASP A 81 -14.59 -4.25 0.20
C ASP A 81 -14.69 -3.17 -0.89
N SER A 82 -13.55 -2.67 -1.34
CA SER A 82 -13.43 -2.02 -2.65
C SER A 82 -13.66 -3.04 -3.77
N CYS A 83 -14.09 -2.59 -4.94
CA CYS A 83 -14.47 -3.50 -6.02
C CYS A 83 -14.09 -2.97 -7.41
N GLN A 84 -14.57 -3.61 -8.47
CA GLN A 84 -14.24 -3.17 -9.83
C GLN A 84 -14.72 -1.73 -10.06
N GLY A 85 -13.85 -0.91 -10.63
CA GLY A 85 -14.06 0.53 -10.81
C GLY A 85 -13.42 1.39 -9.71
N ASP A 86 -12.99 0.81 -8.59
CA ASP A 86 -12.28 1.55 -7.53
C ASP A 86 -10.76 1.58 -7.71
N SER A 87 -10.20 0.80 -8.64
CA SER A 87 -8.75 0.75 -8.89
C SER A 87 -8.16 2.15 -9.14
N GLY A 88 -7.08 2.48 -8.43
CA GLY A 88 -6.50 3.83 -8.42
C GLY A 88 -7.08 4.78 -7.36
N GLY A 89 -8.21 4.41 -6.75
CA GLY A 89 -8.84 5.15 -5.66
C GLY A 89 -8.00 5.13 -4.37
N PRO A 90 -8.20 6.12 -3.47
CA PRO A 90 -7.39 6.26 -2.26
C PRO A 90 -7.86 5.32 -1.16
N LEU A 91 -6.90 4.74 -0.43
CA LEU A 91 -7.07 4.29 0.94
C LEU A 91 -6.31 5.26 1.84
N HIS A 92 -7.03 5.97 2.71
CA HIS A 92 -6.44 6.99 3.57
C HIS A 92 -6.78 6.78 5.04
N VAL A 93 -5.89 7.22 5.92
CA VAL A 93 -6.08 7.17 7.37
C VAL A 93 -6.18 8.59 7.91
N ALA A 94 -7.14 8.83 8.81
CA ALA A 94 -7.30 10.11 9.48
C ALA A 94 -6.15 10.35 10.47
N ASP A 95 -5.67 11.59 10.51
CA ASP A 95 -4.57 12.02 11.37
C ASP A 95 -4.81 13.46 11.82
N GLY A 96 -5.57 13.58 12.92
CA GLY A 96 -6.14 14.85 13.36
C GLY A 96 -7.15 15.37 12.33
N ILE A 97 -6.95 16.59 11.85
CA ILE A 97 -7.77 17.20 10.78
C ILE A 97 -7.28 16.83 9.37
N TYR A 98 -6.17 16.10 9.27
CA TYR A 98 -5.55 15.72 8.00
C TYR A 98 -5.85 14.26 7.66
N HIS A 99 -5.65 13.91 6.39
CA HIS A 99 -5.73 12.53 5.92
C HIS A 99 -4.41 12.15 5.25
N GLN A 100 -3.88 10.97 5.57
CA GLN A 100 -2.69 10.41 4.94
C GLN A 100 -3.09 9.33 3.95
N ILE A 101 -2.60 9.40 2.70
CA ILE A 101 -2.85 8.34 1.71
C ILE A 101 -1.89 7.17 1.93
N VAL A 102 -2.40 6.09 2.52
CA VAL A 102 -1.59 4.93 2.92
C VAL A 102 -1.59 3.83 1.86
N GLY A 103 -2.63 3.80 1.02
CA GLY A 103 -2.81 2.81 -0.02
C GLY A 103 -3.46 3.37 -1.28
N VAL A 104 -3.25 2.68 -2.39
CA VAL A 104 -3.99 2.89 -3.64
C VAL A 104 -4.63 1.57 -4.04
N VAL A 105 -5.95 1.57 -4.24
CA VAL A 105 -6.72 0.36 -4.61
C VAL A 105 -6.09 -0.29 -5.83
N SER A 106 -5.79 -1.59 -5.75
CA SER A 106 -5.10 -2.30 -6.83
C SER A 106 -5.88 -3.51 -7.31
N TRP A 107 -6.04 -4.53 -6.46
CA TRP A 107 -6.63 -5.82 -6.86
C TRP A 107 -7.20 -6.60 -5.67
N GLY A 108 -7.89 -7.70 -5.97
CA GLY A 108 -8.42 -8.64 -4.99
C GLY A 108 -9.01 -9.87 -5.67
N GLN A 109 -9.19 -10.97 -4.93
CA GLN A 109 -9.86 -12.18 -5.45
C GLN A 109 -11.38 -12.03 -5.32
N GLY A 110 -12.01 -11.49 -6.35
CA GLY A 110 -13.40 -11.03 -6.24
C GLY A 110 -13.50 -9.80 -5.34
N CYS A 111 -14.69 -9.51 -4.82
CA CYS A 111 -14.90 -8.43 -3.86
C CYS A 111 -15.62 -8.98 -2.63
N ALA A 112 -15.24 -8.50 -1.45
CA ALA A 112 -15.92 -8.78 -0.19
C ALA A 112 -16.03 -10.28 0.13
N ARG A 113 -15.07 -11.08 -0.36
CA ARG A 113 -15.03 -12.52 -0.09
C ARG A 113 -14.38 -12.80 1.27
N PRO A 114 -14.91 -13.76 2.05
CA PRO A 114 -14.24 -14.21 3.26
C PRO A 114 -12.81 -14.65 2.97
N ASN A 115 -11.87 -14.27 3.83
CA ASN A 115 -10.43 -14.55 3.72
C ASN A 115 -9.70 -13.94 2.50
N TYR A 116 -10.33 -13.13 1.66
CA TYR A 116 -9.66 -12.46 0.54
C TYR A 116 -9.82 -10.94 0.68
N PRO A 117 -8.99 -10.29 1.53
CA PRO A 117 -9.04 -8.84 1.70
C PRO A 117 -8.63 -8.12 0.41
N GLY A 118 -9.03 -6.86 0.28
CA GLY A 118 -8.57 -5.99 -0.80
C GLY A 118 -7.06 -5.74 -0.67
N VAL A 119 -6.38 -5.69 -1.82
CA VAL A 119 -4.94 -5.46 -1.91
C VAL A 119 -4.66 -4.10 -2.56
N TYR A 120 -3.85 -3.32 -1.86
CA TYR A 120 -3.52 -1.93 -2.16
C TYR A 120 -2.02 -1.80 -2.39
N ASN A 121 -1.61 -0.88 -3.27
CA ASN A 121 -0.21 -0.46 -3.33
C ASN A 121 0.13 0.31 -2.05
N ARG A 122 1.19 -0.08 -1.35
CA ARG A 122 1.62 0.52 -0.09
C ARG A 122 2.37 1.82 -0.35
N VAL A 123 1.70 2.97 -0.19
CA VAL A 123 2.21 4.27 -0.64
C VAL A 123 3.54 4.65 0.01
N ASN A 124 3.74 4.33 1.28
CA ASN A 124 4.98 4.70 1.97
C ASN A 124 6.25 4.01 1.43
N ARG A 125 6.12 2.98 0.58
CA ARG A 125 7.25 2.38 -0.17
C ARG A 125 7.65 3.17 -1.41
N TYR A 126 6.78 4.08 -1.86
CA TYR A 126 6.96 4.82 -3.11
C TYR A 126 7.22 6.32 -2.86
N ILE A 127 7.33 6.79 -1.62
CA ILE A 127 7.54 8.22 -1.32
C ILE A 127 8.75 8.81 -2.05
N PRO A 128 9.94 8.17 -2.11
CA PRO A 128 11.08 8.76 -2.82
C PRO A 128 10.79 8.90 -4.32
N TRP A 129 10.07 7.94 -4.90
CA TRP A 129 9.62 8.00 -6.28
C TRP A 129 8.59 9.12 -6.49
N ILE A 130 7.59 9.24 -5.61
CA ILE A 130 6.57 10.29 -5.67
C ILE A 130 7.25 11.66 -5.60
N GLN A 131 8.06 11.91 -4.57
CA GLN A 131 8.76 13.17 -4.37
C GLN A 131 9.66 13.54 -5.55
N LYS A 132 10.35 12.57 -6.14
CA LYS A 132 11.18 12.79 -7.33
C LYS A 132 10.37 13.30 -8.52
N TYR A 133 9.17 12.76 -8.75
CA TYR A 133 8.34 13.09 -9.92
C TYR A 133 7.27 14.15 -9.64
N THR A 134 7.16 14.64 -8.42
CA THR A 134 6.24 15.71 -8.02
C THR A 134 6.96 16.83 -7.27
N ALA A 135 8.24 17.07 -7.57
CA ALA A 135 9.06 18.06 -6.86
C ALA A 135 8.52 19.50 -7.00
N ASP A 136 7.78 19.76 -8.07
CA ASP A 136 7.11 21.04 -8.39
C ASP A 136 5.65 21.11 -7.93
N ALA A 137 5.12 20.03 -7.33
CA ALA A 137 3.75 20.01 -6.83
C ALA A 137 3.61 20.77 -5.50
N CYS A 138 2.40 21.26 -5.21
CA CYS A 138 2.05 21.79 -3.89
C CYS A 138 1.62 20.64 -2.97
N PRO A 139 2.45 20.19 -2.00
CA PRO A 139 2.08 19.10 -1.10
C PRO A 139 1.05 19.56 -0.06
N CYS A 140 0.44 18.59 0.62
CA CYS A 140 -0.24 18.88 1.89
C CYS A 140 0.77 19.48 2.87
N SER A 141 0.48 20.68 3.37
CA SER A 141 1.24 21.35 4.42
C SER A 141 0.50 21.17 5.74
N ARG A 142 1.11 20.44 6.68
CA ARG A 142 0.54 20.19 8.01
C ARG A 142 0.71 21.38 8.96
N ASP A 143 1.63 22.27 8.61
CA ASP A 143 1.88 23.52 9.29
C ASP A 143 1.64 24.65 8.28
N GLY A 144 0.96 25.72 8.70
CA GLY A 144 0.76 26.88 7.86
C GLY A 144 2.07 27.51 7.42
N GLY A 145 2.61 27.08 6.28
CA GLY A 145 3.57 27.85 5.47
C GLY A 145 4.95 28.17 6.04
N ASN A 146 5.44 27.53 7.10
CA ASN A 146 6.84 27.67 7.50
C ASN A 146 7.61 26.37 7.25
N LYS A 147 8.55 26.46 6.30
CA LYS A 147 9.39 25.38 5.79
C LYS A 147 10.49 25.04 6.80
N GLU A 148 10.76 23.76 6.98
CA GLU A 148 12.13 23.26 6.95
C GLU A 148 12.19 22.16 5.87
N PRO A 149 13.19 22.19 4.97
CA PRO A 149 13.43 21.06 4.09
C PRO A 149 13.77 19.86 4.96
N VAL A 150 13.14 18.72 4.70
CA VAL A 150 13.62 17.43 5.22
C VAL A 150 14.97 17.21 4.54
N VAL A 151 16.04 17.70 5.16
CA VAL A 151 17.39 17.27 4.86
C VAL A 151 17.36 15.77 5.16
N ALA A 152 17.58 14.96 4.12
CA ALA A 152 17.96 13.59 4.34
C ALA A 152 19.22 13.65 5.19
N GLU A 153 19.11 13.30 6.48
CA GLU A 153 20.28 12.89 7.24
C GLU A 153 20.78 11.63 6.51
N GLU A 154 21.77 11.82 5.65
CA GLU A 154 22.70 10.76 5.31
C GLU A 154 23.39 10.43 6.64
N GLU A 155 22.91 9.37 7.32
CA GLU A 155 23.73 8.74 8.35
C GLU A 155 25.06 8.38 7.67
N PRO A 156 26.21 8.79 8.24
CA PRO A 156 27.50 8.45 7.66
C PRO A 156 27.59 6.93 7.65
N MET A 157 27.75 6.36 6.46
CA MET A 157 28.05 4.95 6.25
C MET A 157 29.30 4.64 7.07
N GLU A 158 29.13 3.93 8.19
CA GLU A 158 30.26 3.43 8.96
C GLU A 158 31.12 2.57 8.02
N PRO A 159 32.45 2.70 8.04
CA PRO A 159 33.29 1.90 7.16
C PRO A 159 33.14 0.42 7.54
N GLU A 160 32.73 -0.39 6.57
CA GLU A 160 32.68 -1.85 6.69
C GLU A 160 34.04 -2.35 7.18
N THR A 161 34.02 -3.19 8.20
CA THR A 161 35.26 -3.73 8.78
C THR A 161 35.84 -4.81 7.87
N GLU A 162 37.17 -4.98 7.86
CA GLU A 162 37.86 -6.01 7.06
C GLU A 162 37.38 -7.46 7.30
N GLU A 163 36.56 -7.70 8.33
CA GLU A 163 35.91 -8.98 8.61
C GLU A 163 34.64 -9.21 7.77
N GLU A 164 33.89 -8.15 7.45
CA GLU A 164 32.66 -8.23 6.63
C GLU A 164 32.97 -8.46 5.14
N GLU A 165 34.00 -7.82 4.59
CA GLU A 165 34.46 -8.06 3.20
C GLU A 165 34.86 -9.53 2.96
N LYS A 166 35.46 -10.18 3.96
CA LYS A 166 35.87 -11.59 3.86
C LYS A 166 34.68 -12.55 3.94
N GLU A 167 33.64 -12.20 4.70
CA GLU A 167 32.40 -12.97 4.71
C GLU A 167 31.66 -12.89 3.39
N ASP A 168 31.62 -11.71 2.77
CA ASP A 168 30.92 -11.51 1.51
C ASP A 168 31.66 -12.11 0.31
N GLU A 169 33.01 -12.06 0.29
CA GLU A 169 33.79 -12.86 -0.66
C GLU A 169 33.54 -14.37 -0.50
N ALA A 170 33.40 -14.86 0.74
CA ALA A 170 33.14 -16.27 1.01
C ALA A 170 31.71 -16.69 0.60
N LYS A 171 30.72 -15.81 0.76
CA LYS A 171 29.33 -16.01 0.31
C LYS A 171 29.23 -15.96 -1.22
N LEU A 172 29.96 -15.05 -1.87
CA LEU A 172 30.01 -14.95 -3.33
C LEU A 172 30.66 -16.18 -3.97
N LYS A 173 31.77 -16.67 -3.41
CA LYS A 173 32.45 -17.90 -3.87
C LYS A 173 31.61 -19.16 -3.67
N LYS A 174 30.73 -19.21 -2.65
CA LYS A 174 29.77 -20.32 -2.45
C LYS A 174 28.57 -20.27 -3.40
N SER A 175 28.14 -19.07 -3.81
CA SER A 175 26.97 -18.91 -4.70
C SER A 175 27.29 -19.30 -6.16
N VAL A 176 28.54 -19.09 -6.61
CA VAL A 176 28.95 -19.34 -8.01
C VAL A 176 29.20 -20.83 -8.33
N ILE A 177 29.31 -21.73 -7.34
CA ILE A 177 29.58 -23.19 -7.56
C ILE A 177 28.30 -24.04 -7.61
N ARG A 178 27.12 -23.45 -7.87
CA ARG A 178 25.89 -24.21 -8.14
C ARG A 178 25.27 -23.84 -9.48
N THR A 179 26.02 -24.06 -10.56
CA THR A 179 25.43 -24.35 -11.87
C THR A 179 26.38 -25.27 -12.62
N VAL A 180 25.81 -26.30 -13.28
CA VAL A 180 26.44 -27.41 -14.03
C VAL A 180 26.62 -28.71 -13.22
N THR A 181 25.52 -29.45 -13.08
CA THR A 181 25.31 -30.81 -13.64
C THR A 181 23.82 -31.07 -13.71
#